data_AF-A0A2E8Z423-F1
#
_entry.id   AF-A0A2E8Z423-F1
#
_cell.length_a   1.000
_cell.length_b   1.000
_cell.length_c   1.000
_cell.angle_alpha   90.00
_cell.angle_beta   90.00
_cell.angle_gamma   90.00
#
_symmetry.space_group_name_H-M   'P 1'
#
loop_
_entity.id
_entity.type
_entity.pdbx_description
1 polymer ?
#
loop_
_entity_poly.entity_id
_entity_poly.type
_entity_poly.pdbx_seq_one_letter_code
_entity_poly.pdbx_strand_id
1 'polypeptide(L)'
;MTVLGGCGGTATDLATGDVRQHVATYEPTGGAGDALLPGTLVVTDYGCVLVQAGDTRVLPVFPADEVAWEDGALVFRDEQYADGDEVSFAGGESGPADEVEGAPAACTGEAETAWTVG
;
A
#
# COMPACT_ATOMS: atom_id res chain seq x y z
N MET A 1 -1.57 -36.51 31.15
CA MET A 1 -2.35 -35.45 30.47
C MET A 1 -1.38 -34.31 30.24
N THR A 2 -0.95 -34.13 29.00
CA THR A 2 0.11 -33.19 28.60
C THR A 2 -0.50 -31.80 28.39
N VAL A 3 0.16 -30.75 28.91
CA VAL A 3 -0.20 -29.34 28.72
C VAL A 3 0.69 -28.73 27.63
N LEU A 4 0.10 -28.21 26.56
CA LEU A 4 0.68 -27.28 25.57
C LEU A 4 -0.54 -26.50 25.03
N GLY A 5 -0.74 -25.20 25.28
CA GLY A 5 0.07 -24.08 24.80
C GLY A 5 -0.44 -23.67 23.41
N GLY A 6 -1.25 -22.61 23.30
CA GLY A 6 -1.77 -22.15 22.02
C GLY A 6 -2.59 -20.87 22.13
N CYS A 7 -1.97 -19.78 21.71
CA CYS A 7 -2.37 -18.38 21.69
C CYS A 7 -3.86 -18.10 21.43
N GLY A 8 -4.40 -17.16 22.22
CA GLY A 8 -5.57 -16.38 21.83
C GLY A 8 -5.23 -15.52 20.63
N GLY A 9 -5.53 -16.03 19.43
CA GLY A 9 -5.70 -15.22 18.24
C GLY A 9 -7.17 -14.85 18.16
N THR A 10 -7.47 -13.61 18.49
CA THR A 10 -8.79 -13.00 18.42
C THR A 10 -9.37 -13.20 17.02
N ALA A 11 -10.64 -13.57 16.93
CA ALA A 11 -11.41 -13.63 15.68
C ALA A 11 -11.69 -12.23 15.09
N THR A 12 -10.69 -11.34 15.10
CA THR A 12 -10.76 -9.95 14.61
C THR A 12 -9.93 -9.74 13.33
N ASP A 13 -9.05 -10.68 12.98
CA ASP A 13 -8.20 -10.63 11.78
C ASP A 13 -8.93 -10.65 10.42
N LEU A 14 -10.26 -10.81 10.41
CA LEU A 14 -11.06 -10.83 9.17
C LEU A 14 -11.85 -9.54 8.94
N ALA A 15 -11.77 -8.56 9.85
CA ALA A 15 -12.51 -7.29 9.74
C ALA A 15 -11.62 -6.06 9.56
N THR A 16 -10.30 -6.18 9.78
CA THR A 16 -9.32 -5.12 9.56
C THR A 16 -8.32 -5.69 8.57
N GLY A 17 -8.51 -5.43 7.28
CA GLY A 17 -7.56 -5.88 6.26
C GLY A 17 -6.18 -5.34 6.62
N ASP A 18 -5.24 -6.24 6.94
CA ASP A 18 -3.91 -5.85 7.37
C ASP A 18 -3.29 -4.99 6.26
N VAL A 19 -2.91 -3.75 6.56
CA VAL A 19 -2.40 -2.80 5.54
C VAL A 19 -1.23 -3.39 4.75
N ARG A 20 -0.44 -4.26 5.39
CA ARG A 20 0.70 -4.96 4.78
C ARG A 20 0.33 -5.99 3.73
N GLN A 21 -0.95 -6.35 3.61
CA GLN A 21 -1.45 -7.25 2.56
C GLN A 21 -1.93 -6.47 1.33
N HIS A 22 -2.23 -5.18 1.49
CA HIS A 22 -2.87 -4.34 0.47
C HIS A 22 -1.93 -3.26 -0.07
N VAL A 23 -1.07 -2.72 0.78
CA VAL A 23 -0.30 -1.49 0.53
C VAL A 23 1.18 -1.77 0.75
N ALA A 24 2.03 -1.34 -0.19
CA ALA A 24 3.47 -1.32 0.03
C ALA A 24 3.83 -0.20 1.01
N THR A 25 4.62 -0.51 2.04
CA THR A 25 4.96 0.47 3.08
C THR A 25 6.47 0.51 3.37
N TYR A 26 6.98 1.66 3.80
CA TYR A 26 8.36 1.82 4.29
C TYR A 26 8.40 2.45 5.69
N GLU A 27 9.49 2.21 6.43
CA GLU A 27 9.77 2.96 7.67
C GLU A 27 10.41 4.31 7.31
N PRO A 28 9.80 5.46 7.67
CA PRO A 28 10.34 6.75 7.27
C PRO A 28 11.63 7.08 8.02
N THR A 29 12.75 7.07 7.32
CA THR A 29 14.07 7.50 7.84
C THR A 29 14.51 8.88 7.33
N GLY A 30 13.67 9.57 6.54
CA GLY A 30 13.94 10.86 5.90
C GLY A 30 12.80 11.27 4.94
N GLY A 31 12.86 12.48 4.38
CA GLY A 31 11.80 13.00 3.50
C GLY A 31 11.69 12.29 2.15
N ALA A 32 10.47 12.10 1.65
CA ALA A 32 10.21 11.74 0.25
C ALA A 32 10.45 12.94 -0.67
N GLY A 33 10.51 12.71 -1.98
CA GLY A 33 10.55 13.81 -2.96
C GLY A 33 9.27 14.63 -2.98
N ASP A 34 9.31 15.81 -3.62
CA ASP A 34 8.14 16.70 -3.76
C ASP A 34 7.46 16.61 -5.16
N ALA A 35 7.77 15.57 -5.94
CA ALA A 35 7.12 15.36 -7.23
C ALA A 35 5.70 14.84 -7.03
N LEU A 36 4.83 15.04 -8.01
CA LEU A 36 3.44 14.58 -7.93
C LEU A 36 3.23 13.38 -8.86
N LEU A 37 2.61 12.34 -8.33
CA LEU A 37 2.06 11.20 -9.07
C LEU A 37 0.54 11.37 -9.18
N PRO A 38 0.04 12.06 -10.22
CA PRO A 38 -1.38 12.10 -10.52
C PRO A 38 -1.82 10.80 -11.19
N GLY A 39 -3.00 10.30 -10.81
CA GLY A 39 -3.59 9.13 -11.44
C GLY A 39 -4.89 8.71 -10.78
N THR A 40 -5.27 7.47 -11.02
CA THR A 40 -6.44 6.84 -10.41
C THR A 40 -6.01 5.72 -9.50
N LEU A 41 -6.54 5.66 -8.28
CA LEU A 41 -6.31 4.56 -7.36
C LEU A 41 -6.95 3.29 -7.94
N VAL A 42 -6.20 2.21 -8.02
CA VAL A 42 -6.68 0.91 -8.49
C VAL A 42 -6.43 -0.10 -7.39
N VAL A 43 -7.50 -0.76 -6.96
CA VAL A 43 -7.45 -1.88 -6.01
C VAL A 43 -7.71 -3.15 -6.80
N THR A 44 -6.68 -3.97 -6.93
CA THR A 44 -6.76 -5.21 -7.71
C THR A 44 -7.62 -6.27 -7.01
N ASP A 45 -8.02 -7.33 -7.72
CA ASP A 45 -8.78 -8.45 -7.16
C ASP A 45 -8.04 -9.17 -6.01
N TYR A 46 -6.71 -9.05 -5.95
CA TYR A 46 -5.88 -9.59 -4.86
C TYR A 46 -5.66 -8.58 -3.73
N GLY A 47 -6.25 -7.39 -3.83
CA GLY A 47 -6.21 -6.36 -2.81
C GLY A 47 -5.05 -5.36 -2.93
N CYS A 48 -4.22 -5.44 -3.98
CA CYS A 48 -3.10 -4.52 -4.16
C CYS A 48 -3.56 -3.11 -4.54
N VAL A 49 -3.02 -2.12 -3.83
CA VAL A 49 -3.18 -0.70 -4.13
C VAL A 49 -2.12 -0.25 -5.14
N LEU A 50 -2.57 0.19 -6.31
CA LEU A 50 -1.76 0.73 -7.38
C LEU A 50 -2.29 2.10 -7.79
N VAL A 51 -1.48 2.86 -8.52
CA VAL A 51 -1.92 4.09 -9.20
C VAL A 51 -1.82 3.88 -10.70
N GLN A 52 -2.95 4.03 -11.39
CA GLN A 52 -2.99 4.08 -12.85
C GLN A 52 -2.67 5.51 -13.30
N ALA A 53 -1.49 5.71 -13.87
CA ALA A 53 -1.02 6.99 -14.39
C ALA A 53 -0.88 6.88 -15.93
N GLY A 54 -1.93 7.32 -16.64
CA GLY A 54 -2.00 7.11 -18.10
C GLY A 54 -2.11 5.62 -18.43
N ASP A 55 -1.21 5.11 -19.28
CA ASP A 55 -1.16 3.70 -19.68
C ASP A 55 -0.33 2.81 -18.74
N THR A 56 0.31 3.41 -17.72
CA THR A 56 1.24 2.72 -16.80
C THR A 56 0.63 2.55 -15.41
N ARG A 57 1.00 1.45 -14.76
CA ARG A 57 0.71 1.20 -13.34
C ARG A 57 1.95 1.42 -12.50
N VAL A 58 1.77 2.20 -11.45
CA VAL A 58 2.81 2.56 -10.50
C VAL A 58 2.44 1.97 -9.14
N LEU A 59 3.42 1.41 -8.43
CA LEU A 59 3.27 0.90 -7.07
C LEU A 59 3.57 2.04 -6.08
N PRO A 60 2.54 2.65 -5.45
CA PRO A 60 2.79 3.62 -4.41
C PRO A 60 3.28 2.91 -3.13
N VAL A 61 4.37 3.41 -2.57
CA VAL A 61 4.97 2.94 -1.32
C VAL A 61 4.81 4.02 -0.27
N PHE A 62 3.95 3.75 0.71
CA PHE A 62 3.54 4.75 1.72
C PHE A 62 4.35 4.63 3.03
N PRO A 63 4.51 5.71 3.79
CA PRO A 63 5.09 5.62 5.12
C PRO A 63 4.15 4.82 6.04
N ALA A 64 4.69 3.79 6.69
CA ALA A 64 3.91 2.81 7.44
C ALA A 64 3.09 3.40 8.60
N ASP A 65 3.49 4.56 9.12
CA ASP A 65 2.83 5.29 10.20
C ASP A 65 1.78 6.32 9.75
N GLU A 66 1.68 6.64 8.44
CA GLU A 66 0.66 7.57 7.92
C GLU A 66 -0.40 6.90 7.05
N VAL A 67 -0.31 5.58 6.86
CA VAL A 67 -1.19 4.81 5.97
C VAL A 67 -1.91 3.69 6.71
N ALA A 68 -3.18 3.52 6.39
CA ALA A 68 -4.00 2.42 6.87
C ALA A 68 -4.92 1.90 5.76
N TRP A 69 -5.46 0.70 5.97
CA TRP A 69 -6.50 0.13 5.14
C TRP A 69 -7.72 -0.11 6.02
N GLU A 70 -8.79 0.66 5.79
CA GLU A 70 -9.99 0.65 6.62
C GLU A 70 -11.23 0.61 5.73
N ASP A 71 -12.20 -0.25 6.08
CA ASP A 71 -13.49 -0.37 5.39
C ASP A 71 -13.41 -0.55 3.84
N GLY A 72 -12.30 -1.13 3.35
CA GLY A 72 -12.07 -1.36 1.92
C GLY A 72 -11.50 -0.15 1.16
N ALA A 73 -11.01 0.86 1.87
CA ALA A 73 -10.39 2.05 1.33
C ALA A 73 -8.97 2.25 1.90
N LEU A 74 -8.13 2.92 1.12
CA LEU A 74 -6.85 3.43 1.57
C LEU A 74 -7.08 4.68 2.41
N VAL A 75 -6.63 4.69 3.66
CA VAL A 75 -6.57 5.88 4.49
C VAL A 75 -5.14 6.40 4.48
N PHE A 76 -4.93 7.62 4.02
CA PHE A 76 -3.62 8.27 4.04
C PHE A 76 -3.79 9.73 4.50
N ARG A 77 -3.08 10.13 5.57
CA ARG A 77 -3.14 11.49 6.15
C ARG A 77 -4.58 11.99 6.41
N ASP A 78 -5.40 11.14 7.03
CA ASP A 78 -6.82 11.39 7.34
C ASP A 78 -7.75 11.50 6.11
N GLU A 79 -7.24 11.28 4.90
CA GLU A 79 -8.04 11.18 3.68
C GLU A 79 -8.31 9.70 3.32
N GLN A 80 -9.51 9.43 2.81
CA GLN A 80 -9.91 8.10 2.35
C GLN A 80 -9.99 8.07 0.82
N TYR A 81 -9.40 7.04 0.23
CA TYR A 81 -9.39 6.80 -1.21
C TYR A 81 -9.92 5.39 -1.50
N ALA A 82 -10.97 5.31 -2.30
CA ALA A 82 -11.54 4.07 -2.79
C ALA A 82 -11.00 3.72 -4.18
N ASP A 83 -11.25 2.48 -4.61
CA ASP A 83 -11.00 2.06 -5.99
C ASP A 83 -11.70 3.01 -6.99
N GLY A 84 -10.95 3.49 -7.98
CA GLY A 84 -11.43 4.41 -9.00
C GLY A 84 -11.33 5.89 -8.63
N ASP A 85 -10.91 6.26 -7.42
CA ASP A 85 -10.74 7.65 -7.03
C ASP A 85 -9.55 8.31 -7.73
N GLU A 86 -9.70 9.59 -8.08
CA GLU A 86 -8.59 10.41 -8.55
C GLU A 86 -7.67 10.76 -7.37
N VAL A 87 -6.39 10.49 -7.54
CA VAL A 87 -5.36 10.69 -6.52
C VAL A 87 -4.19 11.50 -7.07
N SER A 88 -3.49 12.17 -6.17
CA SER A 88 -2.24 12.86 -6.48
C SER A 88 -1.31 12.76 -5.29
N PHE A 89 -0.47 11.72 -5.28
CA PHE A 89 0.46 11.50 -4.17
C PHE A 89 1.77 12.25 -4.41
N ALA A 90 2.17 13.05 -3.43
CA ALA A 90 3.50 13.65 -3.40
C ALA A 90 4.56 12.59 -3.12
N GLY A 91 5.75 12.73 -3.69
CA GLY A 91 6.81 11.73 -3.53
C GLY A 91 7.88 11.76 -4.62
N GLY A 92 8.43 10.59 -4.89
CA GLY A 92 9.37 10.39 -5.99
C GLY A 92 9.48 8.93 -6.43
N GLU A 93 9.84 8.74 -7.70
CA GLU A 93 10.15 7.42 -8.23
C GLU A 93 11.36 6.82 -7.50
N SER A 94 11.21 5.60 -7.01
CA SER A 94 12.23 4.90 -6.22
C SER A 94 12.90 3.74 -6.96
N GLY A 95 12.42 3.41 -8.16
CA GLY A 95 12.98 2.35 -9.01
C GLY A 95 11.91 1.39 -9.53
N PRO A 96 12.29 0.18 -9.96
CA PRO A 96 11.34 -0.84 -10.39
C PRO A 96 10.56 -1.44 -9.22
N ALA A 97 9.29 -1.80 -9.46
CA ALA A 97 8.38 -2.26 -8.40
C ALA A 97 8.82 -3.60 -7.77
N ASP A 98 9.48 -4.47 -8.52
CA ASP A 98 9.97 -5.77 -8.05
C ASP A 98 11.19 -5.70 -7.11
N GLU A 99 11.84 -4.54 -7.01
CA GLU A 99 12.94 -4.30 -6.08
C GLU A 99 12.48 -3.71 -4.73
N VAL A 100 11.18 -3.43 -4.55
CA VAL A 100 10.65 -2.89 -3.28
C VAL A 100 10.62 -3.98 -2.21
N GLU A 101 11.57 -3.92 -1.27
CA GLU A 101 11.61 -4.83 -0.13
C GLU A 101 10.38 -4.65 0.77
N GLY A 102 9.69 -5.76 1.07
CA GLY A 102 8.50 -5.75 1.93
C GLY A 102 7.19 -5.41 1.21
N ALA A 103 7.22 -5.10 -0.08
CA ALA A 103 5.99 -5.03 -0.89
C ALA A 103 5.38 -6.43 -1.05
N PRO A 104 4.04 -6.56 -1.02
CA PRO A 104 3.40 -7.83 -1.28
C PRO A 104 3.73 -8.31 -2.70
N ALA A 105 4.15 -9.56 -2.86
CA ALA A 105 4.54 -10.12 -4.16
C ALA A 105 3.39 -10.09 -5.20
N ALA A 106 2.14 -10.03 -4.75
CA ALA A 106 0.99 -9.84 -5.62
C ALA A 106 0.99 -8.45 -6.29
N CYS A 107 1.58 -7.43 -5.65
CA CYS A 107 1.52 -6.04 -6.10
C CYS A 107 2.71 -5.67 -6.99
N THR A 108 3.88 -6.26 -6.73
CA THR A 108 5.09 -5.99 -7.52
C THR A 108 5.05 -6.57 -8.93
N GLY A 109 4.23 -7.59 -9.17
CA GLY A 109 4.01 -8.16 -10.51
C GLY A 109 3.04 -7.38 -11.41
N GLU A 110 2.34 -6.38 -10.86
CA GLU A 110 1.31 -5.61 -11.57
C GLU A 110 1.69 -4.15 -11.84
N ALA A 111 2.87 -3.72 -11.37
CA ALA A 111 3.41 -2.39 -11.58
C ALA A 111 4.83 -2.46 -12.17
N GLU A 112 5.19 -1.48 -12.98
CA GLU A 112 6.52 -1.41 -13.59
C GLU A 112 7.50 -0.64 -12.69
N THR A 113 7.01 0.41 -12.02
CA THR A 113 7.82 1.30 -11.18
C THR A 113 7.21 1.47 -9.80
N ALA A 114 8.05 1.78 -8.83
CA ALA A 114 7.69 2.15 -7.48
C ALA A 114 7.77 3.67 -7.29
N TRP A 115 6.84 4.19 -6.50
CA TRP A 115 6.78 5.59 -6.12
C TRP A 115 6.73 5.72 -4.61
N THR A 116 7.77 6.26 -4.01
CA THR A 116 7.80 6.50 -2.57
C THR A 116 7.01 7.76 -2.26
N VAL A 117 5.89 7.59 -1.56
CA VAL A 117 4.98 8.67 -1.15
C VAL A 117 5.54 9.40 0.08
N GLY A 118 5.38 10.72 0.16
CA GLY A 118 5.61 11.48 1.39
C GLY A 118 5.18 12.94 1.35
#